data_AF-A0A7L0RR02-F1
#
_entry.id   AF-A0A7L0RR02-F1
#
_cell.length_a   1.000
_cell.length_b   1.000
_cell.length_c   1.000
_cell.angle_alpha   90.00
_cell.angle_beta   90.00
_cell.angle_gamma   90.00
#
_symmetry.space_group_name_H-M   'P 1'
#
loop_
_entity.id
_entity.type
_entity.pdbx_description
1 polymer ?
#
loop_
_entity_poly.entity_id
_entity_poly.type
_entity_poly.pdbx_seq_one_letter_code
_entity_poly.pdbx_strand_id
1 'polypeptide(L)'
;QRLGCGADGAAAVMCHPFFRSINFKRLGAGIVTPPFVPDPRAVYCKDVLDIEQFSTVKGVNLDQTDNDFYAKFATGSVSIPWQNEVIETECFKDLNVFGPSGTRPPDLDWRQLPKPPKRSL
;
A
#
# COMPACT_ATOMS: atom_id res chain seq x y z
N GLN A 1 17.38 6.92 -32.05
CA GLN A 1 16.91 7.54 -30.79
C GLN A 1 15.77 6.69 -30.21
N ARG A 2 15.65 6.56 -28.88
CA ARG A 2 14.63 5.69 -28.24
C ARG A 2 13.26 6.38 -28.20
N LEU A 3 12.19 5.68 -28.59
CA LEU A 3 10.81 6.19 -28.52
C LEU A 3 10.45 6.54 -27.07
N GLY A 4 9.77 7.67 -26.88
CA GLY A 4 9.35 8.16 -25.57
C GLY A 4 10.42 8.94 -24.80
N CYS A 5 11.64 9.07 -25.32
CA CYS A 5 12.70 9.91 -24.75
C CYS A 5 12.81 11.28 -25.43
N GLY A 6 11.79 11.69 -26.20
CA GLY A 6 11.69 13.02 -26.83
C GLY A 6 10.76 13.96 -26.03
N ALA A 7 10.48 15.13 -26.58
CA ALA A 7 9.64 16.15 -25.94
C ALA A 7 8.23 15.64 -25.57
N ASP A 8 7.67 14.77 -26.39
CA ASP A 8 6.32 14.22 -26.18
C ASP A 8 6.26 13.09 -25.15
N GLY A 9 7.40 12.61 -24.65
CA GLY A 9 7.46 11.60 -23.60
C GLY A 9 6.58 10.38 -23.84
N ALA A 10 5.76 10.02 -22.84
CA ALA A 10 4.83 8.90 -22.93
C ALA A 10 3.74 9.10 -24.01
N ALA A 11 3.39 10.34 -24.39
CA ALA A 11 2.38 10.58 -25.42
C ALA A 11 2.83 10.03 -26.78
N ALA A 12 4.12 10.15 -27.12
CA ALA A 12 4.68 9.52 -28.32
C ALA A 12 4.54 7.99 -28.31
N VAL A 13 4.65 7.37 -27.13
CA VAL A 13 4.45 5.92 -26.97
C VAL A 13 2.97 5.56 -27.11
N MET A 14 2.07 6.31 -26.48
CA MET A 14 0.62 6.08 -26.53
C MET A 14 0.04 6.25 -27.94
N CYS A 15 0.59 7.14 -28.75
CA CYS A 15 0.18 7.35 -30.15
C CYS A 15 0.72 6.29 -31.13
N HIS A 16 1.54 5.34 -30.67
CA HIS A 16 2.10 4.31 -31.54
C HIS A 16 0.97 3.40 -32.10
N PRO A 17 0.98 3.04 -33.41
CA PRO A 17 -0.08 2.24 -34.03
C PRO A 17 -0.39 0.90 -33.35
N PHE A 18 0.58 0.34 -32.61
CA PHE A 18 0.38 -0.84 -31.76
C PHE A 18 -0.77 -0.66 -30.75
N PHE A 19 -0.91 0.54 -30.16
CA PHE A 19 -1.93 0.85 -29.16
C PHE A 19 -3.20 1.48 -29.76
N ARG A 20 -3.42 1.40 -31.08
CA ARG A 20 -4.56 2.06 -31.75
C ARG A 20 -5.94 1.70 -31.20
N SER A 21 -6.08 0.52 -30.59
CA SER A 21 -7.34 0.04 -29.99
C SER A 21 -7.44 0.33 -28.49
N ILE A 22 -6.43 0.96 -27.88
CA ILE A 22 -6.38 1.23 -26.45
C ILE A 22 -6.86 2.65 -26.16
N ASN A 23 -7.91 2.76 -25.35
CA ASN A 23 -8.30 4.03 -24.75
C ASN A 23 -7.54 4.22 -23.43
N PHE A 24 -6.45 5.00 -23.46
CA PHE A 24 -5.58 5.21 -22.29
C PHE A 24 -6.28 5.90 -21.11
N LYS A 25 -7.28 6.77 -21.35
CA LYS A 25 -8.05 7.40 -20.27
C LYS A 25 -8.86 6.36 -19.49
N ARG A 26 -9.51 5.42 -20.20
CA ARG A 26 -10.26 4.32 -19.56
C ARG A 26 -9.34 3.30 -18.89
N LEU A 27 -8.19 3.02 -19.50
CA LEU A 27 -7.18 2.13 -18.94
C LEU A 27 -6.63 2.68 -17.61
N GLY A 28 -6.24 3.96 -17.57
CA GLY A 28 -5.73 4.62 -16.37
C GLY A 28 -6.76 4.75 -15.24
N ALA A 29 -8.05 4.72 -15.56
CA ALA A 29 -9.13 4.68 -14.58
C ALA A 29 -9.50 3.26 -14.12
N GLY A 30 -8.84 2.21 -14.62
CA GLY A 30 -9.12 0.82 -14.23
C GLY A 30 -10.45 0.25 -14.76
N ILE A 31 -11.07 0.88 -15.77
CA ILE A 31 -12.40 0.48 -16.28
C ILE A 31 -12.29 -0.54 -17.43
N VAL A 32 -11.11 -0.67 -18.04
CA VAL A 32 -10.88 -1.67 -19.10
C VAL A 32 -10.70 -3.04 -18.46
N THR A 33 -11.57 -3.98 -18.81
CA THR A 33 -11.46 -5.37 -18.35
C THR A 33 -10.15 -5.98 -18.86
N PRO A 34 -9.32 -6.58 -17.98
CA PRO A 34 -8.10 -7.23 -18.41
C PRO A 34 -8.42 -8.46 -19.28
N PRO A 35 -7.60 -8.78 -20.29
CA PRO A 35 -7.82 -9.93 -21.17
C PRO A 35 -7.59 -11.28 -20.47
N PHE A 36 -6.94 -11.26 -19.31
CA PHE A 36 -6.66 -12.43 -18.49
C PHE A 36 -6.97 -12.12 -17.03
N VAL A 37 -7.75 -12.99 -16.40
CA VAL A 37 -8.06 -12.95 -14.97
C VAL A 37 -7.45 -14.20 -14.34
N PRO A 38 -6.50 -14.07 -13.40
CA PRO A 38 -5.89 -15.23 -12.75
C PRO A 38 -6.91 -16.01 -11.91
N ASP A 39 -6.74 -17.33 -11.82
CA ASP A 39 -7.54 -18.18 -10.95
C ASP A 39 -7.20 -17.83 -9.48
N PRO A 40 -8.18 -17.38 -8.67
CA PRO A 40 -7.95 -17.03 -7.27
C PRO A 40 -7.48 -18.23 -6.41
N ARG A 41 -7.59 -19.46 -6.92
CA ARG A 41 -7.15 -20.69 -6.24
C ARG A 41 -5.76 -21.15 -6.68
N ALA A 42 -5.18 -20.52 -7.70
CA ALA A 42 -3.87 -20.86 -8.21
C ALA A 42 -2.78 -19.97 -7.61
N VAL A 43 -1.62 -20.57 -7.32
CA VAL A 43 -0.43 -19.85 -6.87
C VAL A 43 0.52 -19.70 -8.05
N TYR A 44 0.79 -18.46 -8.46
CA TYR A 44 1.64 -18.14 -9.61
C TYR A 44 3.11 -17.91 -9.19
N CYS A 45 3.68 -18.87 -8.46
CA CYS A 45 5.10 -18.90 -8.10
C CYS A 45 5.64 -20.35 -8.11
N LYS A 46 6.96 -20.50 -8.04
CA LYS A 46 7.61 -21.82 -7.88
C LYS A 46 7.33 -22.38 -6.48
N ASP A 47 7.38 -23.71 -6.36
CA ASP A 47 7.34 -24.37 -5.06
C ASP A 47 8.54 -23.90 -4.21
N VAL A 48 8.35 -23.80 -2.90
CA VAL A 48 9.42 -23.45 -1.96
C VAL A 48 10.58 -24.45 -2.03
N LEU A 49 10.31 -25.72 -2.34
CA LEU A 49 11.32 -26.76 -2.51
C LEU A 49 12.16 -26.58 -3.78
N ASP A 50 11.62 -25.85 -4.77
CA ASP A 50 12.30 -25.54 -6.04
C ASP A 50 13.06 -24.21 -5.99
N ILE A 51 13.03 -23.50 -4.87
CA ILE A 51 13.76 -22.24 -4.66
C ILE A 51 15.08 -22.57 -3.98
N GLU A 52 16.18 -22.29 -4.67
CA GLU A 52 17.53 -22.46 -4.13
C GLU A 52 17.72 -21.59 -2.87
N GLN A 53 18.21 -22.21 -1.81
CA GLN A 53 18.58 -21.50 -0.59
C GLN A 53 20.00 -20.95 -0.71
N PHE A 54 20.16 -19.66 -0.42
CA PHE A 54 21.50 -19.10 -0.22
C PHE A 54 22.10 -19.62 1.09
N SER A 55 23.37 -20.02 1.06
CA SER A 55 24.10 -20.36 2.28
C SER A 55 24.18 -19.13 3.19
N THR A 56 23.98 -19.32 4.49
CA THR A 56 24.16 -18.23 5.46
C THR A 56 25.65 -17.90 5.60
N VAL A 57 25.98 -16.61 5.47
CA VAL A 57 27.32 -16.11 5.74
C VAL A 57 27.49 -15.98 7.25
N LYS A 58 28.48 -16.68 7.82
CA LYS A 58 28.83 -16.60 9.24
C LYS A 58 29.85 -15.49 9.48
N GLY A 59 29.87 -14.95 10.70
CA GLY A 59 30.86 -13.95 11.12
C GLY A 59 30.49 -12.49 10.84
N VAL A 60 29.26 -12.21 10.43
CA VAL A 60 28.73 -10.85 10.35
C VAL A 60 28.27 -10.41 11.74
N ASN A 61 28.82 -9.31 12.23
CA ASN A 61 28.40 -8.69 13.49
C ASN A 61 27.71 -7.37 13.17
N LEU A 62 26.57 -7.13 13.82
CA LEU A 62 25.85 -5.87 13.70
C LEU A 62 26.41 -4.87 14.69
N ASP A 63 26.56 -3.63 14.27
CA ASP A 63 27.03 -2.52 15.10
C ASP A 63 26.01 -1.38 15.19
N GLN A 64 26.44 -0.25 15.76
CA GLN A 64 25.56 0.90 15.95
C GLN A 64 25.11 1.53 14.63
N THR A 65 25.95 1.49 13.57
CA THR A 65 25.60 2.05 12.27
C THR A 65 24.47 1.25 11.60
N ASP A 66 24.42 -0.06 11.82
CA ASP A 66 23.30 -0.90 11.40
C ASP A 66 22.02 -0.53 12.14
N ASN A 67 22.10 -0.32 13.46
CA ASN A 67 20.94 0.09 14.27
C ASN A 67 20.40 1.46 13.84
N ASP A 68 21.29 2.41 13.54
CA ASP A 68 20.92 3.73 13.03
C ASP A 68 20.24 3.62 11.66
N PHE A 69 20.67 2.68 10.81
CA PHE A 69 20.00 2.37 9.56
C PHE A 69 18.63 1.73 9.77
N TYR A 70 18.49 0.77 10.68
CA TYR A 70 17.20 0.15 11.00
C TYR A 70 16.18 1.17 11.49
N ALA A 71 16.61 2.12 12.34
CA ALA A 71 15.75 3.21 12.80
C ALA A 71 15.30 4.13 11.65
N LYS A 72 16.16 4.36 10.65
CA LYS A 72 15.79 5.15 9.45
C LYS A 72 14.89 4.38 8.50
N PHE A 73 15.08 3.07 8.38
CA PHE A 73 14.32 2.22 7.47
C PHE A 73 12.89 1.96 7.97
N ALA A 74 12.73 1.69 9.27
CA ALA A 74 11.46 1.32 9.87
C ALA A 74 10.56 2.55 10.11
N THR A 75 10.07 3.16 9.03
CA THR A 75 9.21 4.36 9.08
C THR A 75 7.79 4.09 9.57
N GLY A 76 7.43 2.81 9.77
CA GLY A 76 6.09 2.42 10.21
C GLY A 76 5.07 2.48 9.08
N SER A 77 3.85 2.90 9.41
CA SER A 77 2.74 2.96 8.46
C SER A 77 2.90 4.17 7.53
N VAL A 78 2.73 3.94 6.21
CA VAL A 78 2.75 5.00 5.21
C VAL A 78 1.34 5.58 5.08
N SER A 79 1.20 6.89 5.22
CA SER A 79 -0.10 7.54 5.48
C SER A 79 -1.19 7.24 4.45
N ILE A 80 -0.89 7.36 3.15
CA ILE A 80 -1.90 7.16 2.08
C ILE A 80 -2.40 5.70 2.03
N PRO A 81 -1.54 4.67 1.87
CA PRO A 81 -2.02 3.29 1.82
C PRO A 81 -2.67 2.85 3.14
N TRP A 82 -2.19 3.33 4.30
CA TRP A 82 -2.81 3.01 5.58
C TRP A 82 -4.22 3.62 5.72
N GLN A 83 -4.41 4.87 5.30
CA GLN A 83 -5.75 5.47 5.29
C GLN A 83 -6.69 4.76 4.31
N ASN A 84 -6.21 4.38 3.12
CA ASN A 84 -7.00 3.59 2.18
C ASN A 84 -7.38 2.23 2.78
N GLU A 85 -6.45 1.53 3.44
CA GLU A 85 -6.73 0.27 4.14
C GLU A 85 -7.83 0.46 5.20
N VAL A 86 -7.74 1.50 6.04
CA VAL A 86 -8.75 1.80 7.07
C VAL A 86 -10.12 2.11 6.45
N ILE A 87 -10.17 2.69 5.24
CA ILE A 87 -11.43 2.94 4.51
C ILE A 87 -11.96 1.67 3.86
N GLU A 88 -11.13 0.93 3.11
CA GLU A 88 -11.50 -0.26 2.33
C GLU A 88 -11.90 -1.45 3.21
N THR A 89 -11.37 -1.52 4.43
CA THR A 89 -11.75 -2.51 5.45
C THR A 89 -12.96 -2.08 6.29
N GLU A 90 -13.64 -0.99 5.91
CA GLU A 90 -14.79 -0.37 6.60
C GLU A 90 -14.50 0.15 8.02
N CYS A 91 -13.25 0.04 8.52
CA CYS A 91 -12.87 0.51 9.86
C CYS A 91 -13.17 2.00 10.07
N PHE A 92 -12.92 2.84 9.06
CA PHE A 92 -13.24 4.26 9.13
C PHE A 92 -14.74 4.48 9.32
N LYS A 93 -15.58 3.78 8.56
CA LYS A 93 -17.04 3.92 8.64
C LYS A 93 -17.58 3.46 9.99
N ASP A 94 -17.01 2.39 10.55
CA ASP A 94 -17.46 1.81 11.81
C ASP A 94 -16.99 2.62 13.02
N LEU A 95 -15.79 3.22 12.97
CA LEU A 95 -15.17 3.91 14.12
C LEU A 95 -15.31 5.44 14.08
N ASN A 96 -15.41 6.05 12.88
CA ASN A 96 -15.54 7.50 12.74
C ASN A 96 -17.00 7.95 12.92
N VAL A 97 -17.54 7.73 14.12
CA VAL A 97 -18.93 8.01 14.48
C VAL A 97 -19.05 9.26 15.36
N PHE A 98 -20.16 9.97 15.21
CA PHE A 98 -20.52 11.14 16.02
C PHE A 98 -21.73 10.85 16.91
N GLY A 99 -21.96 11.71 17.90
CA GLY A 99 -23.15 11.62 18.74
C GLY A 99 -24.45 11.89 17.98
N PRO A 100 -25.63 11.64 18.59
CA PRO A 100 -26.93 11.86 17.97
C PRO A 100 -27.04 13.25 17.33
N SER A 101 -27.59 13.35 16.12
CA SER A 101 -27.69 14.59 15.35
C SER A 101 -26.33 15.27 15.02
N GLY A 102 -25.25 14.49 14.90
CA GLY A 102 -23.91 15.02 14.61
C GLY A 102 -23.28 15.76 15.79
N THR A 103 -23.76 15.49 17.00
CA THR A 103 -23.19 16.08 18.21
C THR A 103 -21.79 15.52 18.49
N ARG A 104 -21.03 16.28 19.29
CA ARG A 104 -19.66 15.93 19.66
C ARG A 104 -19.63 14.61 20.45
N PRO A 105 -18.86 13.60 20.02
CA PRO A 105 -18.69 12.37 20.78
C PRO A 105 -17.77 12.58 22.00
N PRO A 106 -17.80 11.68 23.00
CA PRO A 106 -17.05 11.82 24.25
C PRO A 106 -15.54 11.99 24.07
N ASP A 107 -14.93 11.32 23.09
CA ASP A 107 -13.50 11.41 22.77
C ASP A 107 -13.07 12.79 22.25
N LEU A 108 -14.02 13.60 21.78
CA LEU A 108 -13.79 14.99 21.36
C LEU A 108 -14.17 16.02 22.44
N ASP A 109 -14.76 15.61 23.58
CA ASP A 109 -15.13 16.52 24.67
C ASP A 109 -13.94 16.84 25.58
N TRP A 110 -13.36 18.02 25.40
CA TRP A 110 -12.23 18.54 26.19
C TRP A 110 -12.51 18.66 27.71
N ARG A 111 -13.77 18.59 28.15
CA ARG A 111 -14.13 18.62 29.58
C ARG A 111 -14.06 17.22 30.21
N GLN A 112 -14.05 16.16 29.42
CA GLN A 112 -13.94 14.79 29.90
C GLN A 112 -12.49 14.34 29.84
N LEU A 113 -11.91 14.03 31.01
CA LEU A 113 -10.60 13.39 31.07
C LEU A 113 -10.71 11.92 30.67
N PRO A 114 -9.74 11.38 29.91
CA PRO A 114 -9.71 9.96 29.61
C PRO A 114 -9.59 9.16 30.90
N LYS A 115 -10.33 8.04 30.97
CA LYS A 115 -10.20 7.09 32.09
C LYS A 115 -8.78 6.52 32.06
N PRO A 116 -8.08 6.43 33.21
CA PRO A 116 -6.76 5.80 33.25
C PRO A 116 -6.86 4.35 32.73
N PRO A 117 -5.83 3.88 32.00
CA PRO A 117 -5.84 2.51 31.49
C PRO A 117 -6.02 1.54 32.66
N LYS A 118 -6.96 0.60 32.52
CA LYS A 118 -7.15 -0.46 33.51
C LYS A 118 -5.84 -1.26 33.57
N ARG A 119 -5.16 -1.26 34.71
CA ARG A 119 -4.06 -2.19 34.97
C ARG A 119 -4.63 -3.61 34.84
N SER A 120 -4.25 -4.32 33.79
CA SER A 120 -4.40 -5.77 33.74
C SER A 120 -3.48 -6.35 34.82
N LEU A 121 -4.04 -7.20 35.69
CA LEU A 121 -3.28 -8.03 36.64
C LEU A 121 -2.46 -9.08 35.87
#